data_AF-A0ABD1WT92-F1
#
_entry.id   AF-A0ABD1WT92-F1
#
_cell.length_a   1.000
_cell.length_b   1.000
_cell.length_c   1.000
_cell.angle_alpha   90.00
_cell.angle_beta   90.00
_cell.angle_gamma   90.00
#
_symmetry.space_group_name_H-M   'P 1'
#
loop_
_entity.id
_entity.type
_entity.pdbx_description
1 polymer ?
#
loop_
_entity_poly.entity_id
_entity_poly.type
_entity_poly.pdbx_seq_one_letter_code
_entity_poly.pdbx_strand_id
1 'polypeptide(L)'
;MFMLSNSNNELEYDNPSDHAYLQILDPEKNRVLMVKASMESFIVQVRESADVLSKGKLRATLHCVCRTKKMKNLSRETFVGFLQPAWSKTFHLSNHPMEWLT
;
A
#
# COMPACT_ATOMS: atom_id res chain seq x y z
N MET A 1 -12.36 -16.34 0.27
CA MET A 1 -13.14 -15.29 -0.39
C MET A 1 -14.48 -15.90 -0.73
N PHE A 2 -15.55 -15.47 -0.08
CA PHE A 2 -16.89 -15.95 -0.40
C PHE A 2 -17.42 -15.08 -1.54
N MET A 3 -17.52 -15.64 -2.75
CA MET A 3 -18.14 -14.96 -3.89
C MET A 3 -19.65 -15.07 -3.72
N LEU A 4 -20.30 -13.99 -3.29
CA LEU A 4 -21.75 -13.86 -3.38
C LEU A 4 -22.07 -13.48 -4.82
N SER A 5 -22.45 -14.46 -5.65
CA SER A 5 -22.94 -14.18 -6.99
C SER A 5 -24.33 -13.53 -6.90
N ASN A 6 -24.38 -12.19 -6.93
CA ASN A 6 -25.62 -11.47 -7.16
C ASN A 6 -25.96 -11.50 -8.65
N SER A 7 -27.23 -11.77 -8.95
CA SER A 7 -27.81 -11.95 -10.29
C SER A 7 -27.96 -10.65 -11.11
N ASN A 8 -27.05 -9.69 -10.94
CA ASN A 8 -26.91 -8.54 -11.82
C ASN A 8 -25.65 -8.76 -12.67
N ASN A 9 -25.70 -8.45 -13.97
CA ASN A 9 -24.57 -8.59 -14.92
C ASN A 9 -23.41 -7.62 -14.59
N GLU A 10 -22.85 -7.69 -13.39
CA GLU A 10 -21.62 -7.02 -13.00
C GLU A 10 -20.46 -7.83 -13.59
N LEU A 11 -20.07 -7.46 -14.81
CA LEU A 11 -18.93 -8.05 -15.50
C LEU A 11 -17.64 -7.58 -14.81
N GLU A 12 -16.92 -8.51 -14.20
CA GLU A 12 -15.55 -8.29 -13.75
C GLU A 12 -14.66 -8.14 -14.98
N TYR A 13 -13.89 -7.04 -15.03
CA TYR A 13 -12.94 -6.79 -16.11
C TYR A 13 -11.52 -7.00 -15.59
N ASP A 14 -10.69 -7.63 -16.43
CA ASP A 14 -9.24 -7.63 -16.20
C ASP A 14 -8.75 -6.20 -16.04
N ASN A 15 -7.75 -6.01 -15.18
CA ASN A 15 -7.19 -4.70 -14.92
C ASN A 15 -6.74 -4.09 -16.26
N PRO A 16 -7.27 -2.92 -16.67
CA PRO A 16 -7.00 -2.35 -17.99
C PRO A 16 -5.54 -1.90 -18.20
N SER A 17 -4.71 -2.00 -17.16
CA SER A 17 -3.31 -1.58 -17.16
C SER A 17 -2.52 -2.32 -16.08
N ASP A 18 -1.22 -2.53 -16.28
CA ASP A 18 -0.31 -3.01 -15.21
C ASP A 18 -0.19 -2.04 -14.01
N HIS A 19 -0.82 -0.87 -14.07
CA HIS A 19 -0.83 0.10 -12.98
C HIS A 19 -1.92 -0.22 -11.96
N ALA A 20 -1.54 -0.27 -10.68
CA ALA A 20 -2.49 -0.45 -9.58
C ALA A 20 -3.27 0.84 -9.24
N TYR A 21 -2.97 1.94 -9.93
CA TYR A 21 -3.39 3.33 -9.62
C TYR A 21 -3.08 3.77 -8.19
N LEU A 22 -2.17 3.05 -7.54
CA LEU A 22 -1.53 3.42 -6.29
C LEU A 22 -0.34 4.32 -6.61
N GLN A 23 -0.25 5.43 -5.89
CA GLN A 23 0.84 6.38 -5.97
C GLN A 23 1.62 6.34 -4.66
N ILE A 24 2.94 6.41 -4.75
CA ILE A 24 3.86 6.50 -3.59
C ILE A 24 4.72 7.75 -3.73
N LEU A 25 4.99 8.43 -2.63
CA LEU A 25 5.99 9.49 -2.59
C LEU A 25 7.38 8.86 -2.42
N ASP A 26 8.26 9.08 -3.39
CA ASP A 26 9.70 8.83 -3.26
C ASP A 26 10.31 10.00 -2.47
N PRO A 27 10.70 9.79 -1.21
CA PRO A 27 11.16 10.86 -0.34
C PRO A 27 12.58 11.33 -0.65
N GLU A 28 13.39 10.51 -1.34
CA GLU A 28 14.75 10.90 -1.73
C GLU A 28 14.71 11.84 -2.93
N LYS A 29 13.81 11.53 -3.88
CA LYS A 29 13.68 12.29 -5.13
C LYS A 29 12.54 13.31 -5.11
N ASN A 30 11.83 13.42 -3.98
CA ASN A 30 10.66 14.26 -3.78
C ASN A 30 9.67 14.20 -4.96
N ARG A 31 9.33 12.98 -5.39
CA ARG A 31 8.47 12.77 -6.57
C ARG A 31 7.45 11.67 -6.33
N VAL A 32 6.28 11.82 -6.95
CA VAL A 32 5.23 10.81 -6.90
C VAL A 32 5.49 9.76 -7.99
N LEU A 33 5.53 8.50 -7.59
CA LEU A 33 5.67 7.35 -8.48
C LEU A 33 4.38 6.56 -8.52
N MET A 34 4.03 6.04 -9.70
CA MET A 34 2.86 5.18 -9.87
C MET A 34 3.28 3.72 -9.84
N VAL A 35 2.67 2.94 -8.96
CA VAL A 35 3.00 1.54 -8.74
C VAL A 35 2.49 0.69 -9.89
N LYS A 36 3.35 -0.23 -10.36
CA LYS A 36 3.00 -1.30 -11.28
C LYS A 36 2.99 -2.63 -10.54
N ALA A 37 2.04 -3.49 -10.85
CA ALA A 37 1.91 -4.83 -10.30
C ALA A 37 1.35 -5.76 -11.39
N SER A 38 1.88 -6.98 -11.50
CA SER A 38 1.33 -8.01 -12.39
C SER A 38 0.07 -8.64 -11.76
N MET A 39 -0.80 -9.25 -12.57
CA MET A 39 -2.07 -9.84 -12.12
C MET A 39 -1.92 -10.92 -11.04
N GLU A 40 -0.79 -11.62 -11.00
CA GLU A 40 -0.49 -12.68 -10.01
C GLU A 40 0.50 -12.21 -8.94
N SER A 41 0.51 -10.92 -8.64
CA SER A 41 1.36 -10.33 -7.60
C SER A 41 0.53 -9.60 -6.55
N PHE A 42 1.14 -9.37 -5.40
CA PHE A 42 0.60 -8.50 -4.36
C PHE A 42 1.62 -7.44 -3.97
N ILE A 43 1.12 -6.29 -3.52
CA ILE A 43 1.94 -5.16 -3.11
C ILE A 43 2.15 -5.26 -1.59
N VAL A 44 3.42 -5.20 -1.17
CA VAL A 44 3.79 -5.10 0.25
C VAL A 44 4.26 -3.68 0.53
N GLN A 45 3.73 -3.08 1.58
CA GLN A 45 4.11 -1.74 2.00
C GLN A 45 4.54 -1.73 3.47
N VAL A 46 5.70 -1.12 3.72
CA VAL A 46 6.18 -0.81 5.06
C VAL A 46 5.30 0.29 5.65
N ARG A 47 4.81 0.05 6.87
CA ARG A 47 4.08 1.02 7.68
C ARG A 47 4.88 1.40 8.92
N GLU A 48 4.36 2.36 9.67
CA GLU A 48 5.01 3.06 10.77
C GLU A 48 5.55 2.10 11.84
N SER A 49 4.79 1.06 12.21
CA SER A 49 5.28 0.08 13.19
C SER A 49 6.52 -0.70 12.70
N ALA A 50 6.56 -1.06 11.41
CA ALA A 50 7.70 -1.77 10.85
C ALA A 50 8.92 -0.84 10.69
N ASP A 51 8.69 0.42 10.34
CA ASP A 51 9.72 1.47 10.31
C ASP A 51 10.42 1.59 11.67
N VAL A 52 9.64 1.88 12.73
CA VAL A 52 10.15 2.02 14.11
C VAL A 52 10.85 0.74 14.59
N LEU A 53 10.22 -0.43 14.40
CA LEU A 53 10.80 -1.71 14.83
C LEU A 53 12.09 -2.07 14.07
N SER A 54 12.25 -1.59 12.84
CA SER A 54 13.43 -1.82 12.02
C SER A 54 14.62 -0.93 12.40
N LYS A 55 14.40 0.12 13.21
CA LYS A 55 15.40 1.12 13.61
C LYS A 55 16.05 1.81 12.39
N GLY A 56 15.20 2.29 11.47
CA GLY A 56 15.65 3.04 10.28
C GLY A 56 16.12 2.18 9.10
N LYS A 57 16.00 0.84 9.17
CA LYS A 57 16.33 -0.06 8.04
C LYS A 57 15.19 -0.14 7.01
N LEU A 58 13.96 0.01 7.46
CA LEU A 58 12.76 0.08 6.65
C LEU A 58 12.17 1.47 6.80
N ARG A 59 11.51 1.96 5.74
CA ARG A 59 10.93 3.30 5.72
C ARG A 59 9.46 3.24 5.34
N ALA A 60 8.60 3.79 6.17
CA ALA A 60 7.21 4.03 5.83
C ALA A 60 7.12 5.17 4.81
N THR A 61 6.33 4.99 3.76
CA THR A 61 6.18 5.96 2.67
C THR A 61 4.73 6.41 2.52
N LEU A 62 4.54 7.71 2.24
CA LEU A 62 3.23 8.26 1.92
C LEU A 62 2.71 7.64 0.62
N HIS A 63 1.41 7.35 0.59
CA HIS A 63 0.75 6.77 -0.58
C HIS A 63 -0.68 7.28 -0.69
N CYS A 64 -1.21 7.26 -1.91
CA CYS A 64 -2.62 7.54 -2.18
C CYS A 64 -3.09 6.76 -3.41
N VAL A 65 -4.40 6.59 -3.55
CA VAL A 65 -4.99 6.04 -4.77
C VAL A 65 -5.47 7.19 -5.64
N CYS A 66 -5.18 7.15 -6.93
CA CYS A 66 -5.61 8.16 -7.88
C CYS A 66 -6.68 7.63 -8.84
N ARG A 67 -7.56 8.51 -9.30
CA ARG A 67 -8.56 8.16 -10.31
C ARG A 67 -7.94 8.24 -11.71
N THR A 68 -8.18 7.21 -12.52
CA THR A 68 -7.82 7.25 -13.94
C THR A 68 -8.65 8.31 -14.69
N LYS A 69 -7.98 9.20 -15.44
CA LYS A 69 -8.66 10.23 -16.26
C LYS A 69 -9.23 9.67 -17.57
N LYS A 70 -8.67 8.54 -18.05
CA LYS A 70 -8.98 7.98 -19.37
C LYS A 70 -10.21 7.09 -19.39
N MET A 71 -10.62 6.54 -18.24
CA MET A 71 -11.72 5.59 -18.16
C MET A 71 -12.82 6.13 -17.25
N LYS A 72 -13.96 6.44 -17.86
CA LYS A 72 -15.17 6.85 -17.14
C LYS A 72 -15.97 5.58 -16.82
N ASN A 73 -16.54 5.51 -15.62
CA ASN A 73 -17.42 4.42 -15.15
C ASN A 73 -16.74 3.07 -14.87
N LEU A 74 -15.52 3.07 -14.34
CA LEU A 74 -14.91 1.87 -13.75
C LEU A 74 -14.92 1.95 -12.22
N SER A 75 -15.42 0.90 -11.57
CA SER A 75 -15.16 0.64 -10.16
C SER A 75 -13.77 0.01 -10.01
N ARG A 76 -13.15 0.20 -8.85
CA ARG A 76 -11.89 -0.44 -8.48
C ARG A 76 -12.09 -1.03 -7.10
N GLU A 77 -11.90 -2.33 -7.00
CA GLU A 77 -11.91 -3.04 -5.72
C GLU A 77 -10.49 -3.37 -5.30
N THR A 78 -10.24 -3.39 -3.99
CA THR A 78 -8.92 -3.74 -3.46
C THR A 78 -9.11 -4.39 -2.11
N PHE A 79 -8.50 -5.56 -1.95
CA PHE A 79 -8.39 -6.21 -0.66
C PHE A 79 -7.07 -5.77 0.01
N VAL A 80 -7.15 -5.29 1.25
CA VAL A 80 -5.97 -4.87 2.03
C VAL A 80 -5.92 -5.62 3.35
N GLY A 81 -4.84 -6.35 3.57
CA GLY A 81 -4.51 -6.96 4.86
C GLY A 81 -3.51 -6.12 5.64
N PHE A 82 -3.80 -5.82 6.91
CA PHE A 82 -2.89 -5.12 7.80
C PHE A 82 -2.21 -6.10 8.74
N LEU A 83 -0.90 -6.30 8.56
CA LEU A 83 -0.07 -7.05 9.49
C LEU A 83 0.39 -6.13 10.61
N GLN A 84 0.01 -6.45 11.84
CA GLN A 84 0.34 -5.67 13.02
C GLN A 84 1.20 -6.50 13.97
N PRO A 85 2.14 -5.86 14.72
CA PRO A 85 2.83 -6.53 15.81
C PRO A 85 1.84 -7.08 16.85
N ALA A 86 2.28 -8.07 17.61
CA ALA A 86 1.55 -8.50 18.80
C ALA A 86 1.30 -7.30 19.73
N TRP A 87 0.12 -7.25 20.34
CA TRP A 87 -0.26 -6.15 21.23
C TRP A 87 0.66 -6.00 22.45
N SER A 88 1.30 -7.10 22.87
CA SER A 88 2.30 -7.11 23.94
C SER A 88 3.69 -6.64 23.51
N LYS A 89 3.90 -6.30 22.23
CA LYS A 89 5.19 -5.87 21.72
C LYS A 89 5.52 -4.48 22.23
N THR A 90 6.56 -4.37 23.07
CA THR A 90 7.10 -3.11 23.54
C THR A 90 8.27 -2.65 22.66
N PHE A 91 8.34 -1.34 22.42
CA PHE A 91 9.47 -0.70 21.76
C PHE A 91 10.35 -0.02 22.80
N HIS A 92 11.66 -0.30 22.77
CA HIS A 92 12.63 0.32 23.69
C HIS A 92 13.42 1.40 22.96
N LEU A 93 13.22 2.65 23.38
CA LEU A 93 13.84 3.83 22.77
C LEU A 93 15.37 3.89 22.97
N SER A 94 15.91 3.22 23.98
CA SER A 94 17.34 3.24 24.32
C SER A 94 18.29 2.79 23.20
N ASN A 95 17.76 2.11 22.17
CA ASN A 95 18.52 1.64 21.02
C ASN A 95 18.12 2.32 19.71
N HIS A 96 17.39 3.44 19.75
CA HIS A 96 17.03 4.21 18.56
C HIS A 96 17.94 5.44 18.46
N PRO A 97 18.64 5.67 17.34
CA PRO A 97 19.34 6.94 17.12
C PRO A 97 18.31 8.08 17.14
N MET A 98 18.47 9.01 18.09
CA MET A 98 17.56 10.16 18.29
C MET A 98 17.58 11.15 17.12
N GLU A 99 18.60 11.08 16.26
CA GLU A 99 18.79 11.92 15.06
C GLU A 99 17.67 11.75 14.01
N TRP A 100 16.80 10.75 14.17
CA TRP A 100 15.71 10.42 13.23
C TRP A 100 14.33 10.85 13.75
N LEU A 101 14.29 11.55 14.89
CA LEU A 101 13.06 12.07 15.53
C LEU A 101 12.89 13.60 15.38
N THR A 102 13.79 14.26 14.66
CA THR A 102 13.78 15.69 14.32
C THR A 102 13.69 15.88 12.82
#